data_AF-A0AAV0NPY8-F1
#
_entry.id   AF-A0AAV0NPY8-F1
#
_cell.length_a   1.000
_cell.length_b   1.000
_cell.length_c   1.000
_cell.angle_alpha   90.00
_cell.angle_beta   90.00
_cell.angle_gamma   90.00
#
_symmetry.space_group_name_H-M   'P 1'
#
loop_
_entity.id
_entity.type
_entity.pdbx_description
1 polymer ?
#
loop_
_entity_poly.entity_id
_entity_poly.type
_entity_poly.pdbx_seq_one_letter_code
_entity_poly.pdbx_strand_id
1 'polypeptide(L)'
;MTGLDALVDSVMGEVDVYRLEPSELPCKSAGSFEDQVWYFFCRLDYKYKNSKRASRATESGYWKVTGKPRFILARDSGDQIGVKKTLVFFYRARGDIKPISTQWVIHEYKAAELLPDQVGLLLFAYAVVNGLF
;
A
#
# COMPACT_ATOMS: atom_id res chain seq x y z
N MET A 1 -6.16 -24.08 17.12
CA MET A 1 -6.58 -22.67 17.08
C MET A 1 -5.94 -21.99 18.29
N THR A 2 -4.66 -21.65 18.16
CA THR A 2 -3.85 -21.08 19.26
C THR A 2 -2.71 -20.27 18.65
N GLY A 3 -2.62 -18.98 19.01
CA GLY A 3 -1.35 -18.49 19.52
C GLY A 3 -0.64 -17.34 18.83
N LEU A 4 -1.07 -16.84 17.66
CA LEU A 4 -0.39 -15.68 17.03
C LEU A 4 -1.31 -14.57 16.51
N ASP A 5 -2.61 -14.81 16.42
CA ASP A 5 -3.56 -13.83 15.83
C ASP A 5 -3.56 -12.51 16.61
N ALA A 6 -3.54 -12.58 17.95
CA ALA A 6 -3.43 -11.39 18.79
C ALA A 6 -2.09 -10.66 18.67
N LEU A 7 -1.00 -11.37 18.35
CA LEU A 7 0.32 -10.76 18.13
C LEU A 7 0.34 -10.04 16.78
N VAL A 8 -0.21 -10.68 15.73
CA VAL A 8 -0.38 -10.09 14.40
C VAL A 8 -1.28 -8.85 14.47
N ASP A 9 -2.41 -8.92 15.17
CA ASP A 9 -3.32 -7.79 15.35
C ASP A 9 -2.70 -6.65 16.18
N SER A 10 -1.84 -6.97 17.17
CA SER A 10 -1.14 -5.96 17.98
C SER A 10 0.08 -5.33 17.29
N VAL A 11 0.75 -6.06 16.39
CA VAL A 11 1.94 -5.61 15.65
C VAL A 11 1.55 -4.95 14.33
N MET A 12 0.37 -5.27 13.78
CA MET A 12 -0.05 -4.80 12.46
C MET A 12 -1.38 -4.07 12.60
N GLY A 13 -1.31 -2.88 13.19
CA GLY A 13 -2.43 -1.95 13.21
C GLY A 13 -3.01 -1.82 11.79
N GLU A 14 -4.30 -2.09 11.66
CA GLU A 14 -5.02 -1.92 10.40
C GLU A 14 -5.01 -0.43 10.04
N VAL A 15 -4.24 -0.06 9.01
CA VAL A 15 -4.08 1.34 8.58
C VAL A 15 -4.65 1.49 7.17
N ASP A 16 -5.67 2.35 7.02
CA ASP A 16 -6.12 2.79 5.68
C ASP A 16 -5.13 3.82 5.13
N VAL A 17 -4.07 3.28 4.55
CA VAL A 17 -2.97 4.01 3.94
C VAL A 17 -3.45 5.08 2.97
N TYR A 18 -4.49 4.78 2.20
CA TYR A 18 -4.88 5.65 1.11
C TYR A 18 -5.51 6.96 1.57
N ARG A 19 -5.89 7.03 2.85
CA ARG A 19 -6.40 8.25 3.50
C ARG A 19 -5.31 9.08 4.18
N LEU A 20 -4.09 8.55 4.29
CA LEU A 20 -2.99 9.23 4.94
C LEU A 20 -2.11 9.97 3.93
N GLU A 21 -1.58 11.11 4.35
CA GLU A 21 -0.51 11.76 3.61
C GLU A 21 0.76 10.92 3.70
N PRO A 22 1.60 10.90 2.64
CA PRO A 22 2.79 10.06 2.64
C PRO A 22 3.74 10.31 3.84
N SER A 23 3.84 11.58 4.29
CA SER A 23 4.65 11.98 5.44
C SER A 23 4.13 11.50 6.79
N GLU A 24 2.85 11.09 6.88
CA GLU A 24 2.26 10.56 8.11
C GLU A 24 2.53 9.07 8.29
N LEU A 25 2.82 8.36 7.18
CA LEU A 25 3.00 6.92 7.18
C LEU A 25 4.11 6.45 8.13
N PRO A 26 5.33 7.02 8.15
CA PRO A 26 6.40 6.53 9.02
C PRO A 26 5.98 6.40 10.50
N CYS A 27 5.18 7.34 11.00
CA CYS A 27 4.70 7.38 12.38
C CYS A 27 3.58 6.37 12.67
N LYS A 28 2.97 5.78 11.64
CA LYS A 28 1.87 4.81 11.75
C LYS A 28 2.36 3.37 11.59
N SER A 29 3.61 3.17 11.21
CA SER A 29 4.19 1.83 11.12
C SER A 29 4.62 1.34 12.51
N ALA A 30 4.49 0.04 12.76
CA ALA A 30 4.97 -0.59 14.00
C ALA A 30 6.51 -0.62 14.12
N GLY A 31 7.23 -0.19 13.07
CA GLY A 31 8.67 0.02 13.08
C GLY A 31 9.20 0.34 11.68
N SER A 32 10.42 0.85 11.59
CA SER A 32 11.20 0.86 10.35
C SER A 32 12.01 -0.43 10.26
N PHE A 33 11.90 -1.16 9.15
CA PHE A 33 12.64 -2.40 8.96
C PHE A 33 13.96 -2.19 8.20
N GLU A 34 13.98 -1.27 7.23
CA GLU A 34 15.14 -0.82 6.46
C GLU A 34 15.07 0.71 6.30
N ASP A 35 16.19 1.37 5.94
CA ASP A 35 16.26 2.83 5.80
C ASP A 35 15.12 3.36 4.91
N GLN A 36 14.10 3.92 5.56
CA GLN A 36 12.90 4.52 4.95
C GLN A 36 11.98 3.54 4.20
N VAL A 37 11.94 2.29 4.65
CA VAL A 37 10.95 1.29 4.24
C VAL A 37 10.05 0.93 5.41
N TRP A 38 8.75 1.05 5.18
CA TRP A 38 7.71 0.70 6.14
C TRP A 38 6.76 -0.32 5.51
N TYR A 39 6.16 -1.14 6.36
CA TYR A 39 5.20 -2.16 5.95
C TYR A 39 3.88 -1.94 6.66
N PHE A 40 2.79 -2.11 5.91
CA PHE A 40 1.44 -1.93 6.40
C PHE A 40 0.54 -3.01 5.86
N PHE A 41 -0.42 -3.39 6.69
CA PHE A 41 -1.58 -4.15 6.28
C PHE A 41 -2.78 -3.20 6.24
N CYS A 42 -3.47 -3.23 5.11
CA CYS A 42 -4.66 -2.45 4.89
C CYS A 42 -5.74 -3.39 4.38
N ARG A 43 -6.88 -3.42 5.07
CA ARG A 43 -8.07 -4.03 4.49
C ARG A 43 -8.55 -3.16 3.34
N LEU A 44 -8.91 -3.80 2.23
CA LEU A 44 -9.49 -3.11 1.08
C LEU A 44 -10.89 -2.61 1.45
N ASP A 45 -11.00 -1.38 1.94
CA ASP A 45 -12.29 -0.71 2.09
C ASP A 45 -12.77 -0.27 0.69
N TYR A 46 -13.67 -1.07 0.12
CA TYR A 46 -14.30 -0.76 -1.13
C TYR A 46 -15.35 0.34 -0.90
N LYS A 47 -15.14 1.51 -1.54
CA LYS A 47 -16.02 2.70 -1.44
C LYS A 47 -17.53 2.42 -1.63
N TYR A 48 -17.91 1.26 -2.18
CA TYR A 48 -19.28 0.74 -2.27
C TYR A 48 -19.26 -0.79 -2.10
N LYS A 49 -20.39 -1.41 -1.66
CA LYS A 49 -20.58 -2.89 -1.59
C LYS A 49 -20.13 -3.65 -2.85
N ASN A 50 -20.07 -2.98 -4.02
CA ASN A 50 -19.65 -3.52 -5.32
C ASN A 50 -18.48 -2.75 -5.98
N SER A 51 -17.83 -1.81 -5.30
CA SER A 51 -16.68 -1.10 -5.88
C SER A 51 -15.45 -1.98 -5.86
N LYS A 52 -14.62 -1.98 -6.92
CA LYS A 52 -13.26 -2.57 -6.88
C LYS A 52 -12.17 -1.51 -6.75
N ARG A 53 -12.53 -0.25 -6.50
CA ARG A 53 -11.63 0.90 -6.46
C ARG A 53 -11.59 1.51 -5.06
N ALA A 54 -10.42 1.44 -4.41
CA ALA A 54 -10.12 2.24 -3.23
C ALA A 54 -10.03 3.72 -3.62
N SER A 55 -10.52 4.62 -2.76
CA SER A 55 -10.24 6.05 -2.91
C SER A 55 -8.76 6.26 -2.66
N ARG A 56 -8.05 6.87 -3.61
CA ARG A 56 -6.59 7.07 -3.57
C ARG A 56 -6.21 8.55 -3.47
N ALA A 57 -7.16 9.41 -3.10
CA ALA A 57 -6.97 10.83 -2.94
C ALA A 57 -6.83 11.17 -1.45
N THR A 58 -5.86 12.02 -1.14
CA THR A 58 -5.65 12.63 0.16
C THR A 58 -6.07 14.10 0.10
N GLU A 59 -5.87 14.87 1.17
CA GLU A 59 -6.15 16.31 1.15
C GLU A 59 -5.22 17.04 0.18
N SER A 60 -3.94 16.67 0.19
CA SER A 60 -2.88 17.36 -0.52
C SER A 60 -2.58 16.80 -1.92
N GLY A 61 -3.09 15.61 -2.24
CA GLY A 61 -2.72 14.93 -3.48
C GLY A 61 -3.43 13.62 -3.73
N TYR A 62 -2.81 12.74 -4.52
CA TYR A 62 -3.36 11.42 -4.82
C TYR A 62 -2.31 10.40 -5.26
N TRP A 63 -2.58 9.13 -4.99
CA TRP A 63 -1.77 7.99 -5.42
C TRP A 63 -2.18 7.53 -6.82
N LYS A 64 -1.22 7.50 -7.75
CA LYS A 64 -1.42 7.07 -9.14
C LYS A 64 -0.63 5.81 -9.42
N VAL A 65 -1.29 4.79 -10.00
CA VAL A 65 -0.59 3.60 -10.51
C VAL A 65 0.39 4.03 -11.61
N THR A 66 1.63 3.57 -11.51
CA THR A 66 2.67 3.80 -12.49
C THR A 66 3.27 2.47 -12.96
N GLY A 67 3.69 2.45 -14.22
CA GLY A 67 4.27 1.26 -14.85
C GLY A 67 3.28 0.10 -15.08
N LYS A 68 3.81 -1.02 -15.56
CA LYS A 68 3.06 -2.27 -15.76
C LYS A 68 3.05 -3.08 -14.45
N PRO A 69 1.90 -3.62 -14.02
CA PRO A 69 1.84 -4.57 -12.91
C PRO A 69 2.76 -5.78 -13.15
N ARG A 70 3.35 -6.31 -12.08
CA ARG A 70 4.21 -7.50 -12.14
C ARG A 70 3.50 -8.67 -11.49
N PHE A 71 3.52 -9.83 -12.15
CA PHE A 71 3.05 -11.07 -11.54
C PHE A 71 4.08 -11.58 -10.54
N ILE A 72 3.59 -12.10 -9.42
CA ILE A 72 4.39 -12.76 -8.40
C ILE A 72 4.17 -14.25 -8.62
N LEU A 73 5.25 -14.96 -8.92
CA LEU A 73 5.22 -16.40 -9.19
C LEU A 73 5.78 -17.16 -7.99
N ALA A 74 5.18 -18.30 -7.65
CA ALA A 74 5.76 -19.25 -6.70
C ALA A 74 7.10 -19.74 -7.25
N ARG A 75 8.12 -19.78 -6.39
CA ARG A 75 9.47 -20.21 -6.78
C ARG A 75 9.49 -21.64 -7.33
N ASP A 76 8.69 -22.52 -6.74
CA ASP A 76 8.80 -23.96 -6.96
C ASP A 76 7.91 -24.45 -8.11
N SER A 77 6.67 -23.95 -8.21
CA SER A 77 5.72 -24.35 -9.27
C SER A 77 5.63 -23.41 -10.45
N GLY A 78 6.08 -22.16 -10.29
CA GLY A 78 5.88 -21.09 -11.29
C GLY A 78 4.46 -20.54 -11.33
N ASP A 79 3.56 -21.01 -10.46
CA ASP A 79 2.17 -20.55 -10.42
C ASP A 79 2.07 -19.09 -9.97
N GLN A 80 1.09 -18.35 -10.51
CA GLN A 80 0.85 -16.98 -10.10
C GLN A 80 0.20 -16.94 -8.71
N ILE A 81 0.95 -16.50 -7.71
CA ILE A 81 0.49 -16.33 -6.32
C ILE A 81 0.04 -14.91 -6.01
N GLY A 82 0.31 -13.94 -6.90
CA GLY A 82 -0.15 -12.58 -6.70
C GLY A 82 0.25 -11.59 -7.78
N VAL A 83 -0.03 -10.32 -7.50
CA VAL A 83 0.28 -9.17 -8.35
C VAL A 83 0.91 -8.07 -7.50
N LYS A 84 2.01 -7.50 -7.97
CA LYS A 84 2.62 -6.27 -7.46
C LYS A 84 2.27 -5.09 -8.37
N LYS A 85 1.72 -4.02 -7.82
CA LYS A 85 1.57 -2.72 -8.50
C LYS A 85 2.45 -1.68 -7.82
N THR A 86 2.93 -0.72 -8.60
CA THR A 86 3.65 0.44 -8.09
C THR A 86 2.75 1.67 -8.22
N LEU A 87 2.67 2.49 -7.17
CA LEU A 87 1.98 3.76 -7.19
C LEU A 87 2.96 4.86 -6.77
N VAL A 88 2.81 6.03 -7.38
CA VAL A 88 3.54 7.26 -7.03
C VAL A 88 2.54 8.30 -6.55
N PHE A 89 2.89 9.01 -5.49
CA PHE A 89 2.07 10.11 -5.00
C PHE A 89 2.30 11.37 -5.82
N PHE A 90 1.21 12.02 -6.21
CA PHE A 90 1.20 13.31 -6.90
C PHE A 90 0.64 14.36 -5.95
N TYR A 91 1.46 15.35 -5.59
CA TYR A 91 1.06 16.49 -4.78
C TYR A 91 0.36 17.55 -5.66
N ARG A 92 -0.67 18.20 -5.12
CA ARG A 92 -1.40 19.29 -5.78
C ARG A 92 -1.34 20.54 -4.91
N ALA A 93 -0.36 21.39 -5.17
CA ALA A 93 -0.28 22.68 -4.49
C ALA A 93 -1.49 23.56 -4.83
N ARG A 94 -1.94 24.35 -3.86
CA ARG A 94 -2.97 25.36 -4.08
C ARG A 94 -2.45 26.36 -5.12
N GLY A 95 -3.13 26.44 -6.27
CA GLY A 95 -2.80 27.37 -7.35
C GLY A 95 -2.04 26.74 -8.52
N ASP A 96 -1.54 25.51 -8.38
CA ASP A 96 -0.86 24.83 -9.48
C ASP A 96 -1.85 24.19 -10.45
N ILE A 97 -1.59 24.37 -11.74
CA ILE A 97 -2.41 23.81 -12.83
C ILE A 97 -2.16 22.30 -12.98
N LYS A 98 -0.97 21.82 -12.61
CA LYS A 98 -0.53 20.44 -12.82
C LYS A 98 -0.03 19.82 -11.50
N PRO A 99 -0.46 18.60 -11.16
CA PRO A 99 0.10 17.87 -10.02
C PRO A 99 1.59 17.55 -10.22
N ILE A 100 2.35 17.59 -9.14
CA ILE A 100 3.79 17.32 -9.10
C ILE A 100 4.02 15.89 -8.59
N SER A 101 4.71 15.06 -9.35
CA SER A 101 5.11 13.73 -8.87
C SER A 101 6.13 13.85 -7.75
N THR A 102 5.93 13.10 -6.68
CA THR A 102 6.86 13.02 -5.56
C THR A 102 7.69 11.75 -5.61
N GLN A 103 8.66 11.60 -4.69
CA GLN A 103 9.45 10.37 -4.52
C GLN A 103 8.76 9.33 -3.62
N TRP A 104 7.53 9.59 -3.18
CA TRP A 104 6.77 8.64 -2.39
C TRP A 104 6.22 7.53 -3.27
N VAL A 105 6.64 6.30 -2.97
CA VAL A 105 6.26 5.11 -3.72
C VAL A 105 5.55 4.11 -2.81
N ILE A 106 4.46 3.57 -3.32
CA ILE A 106 3.77 2.40 -2.76
C ILE A 106 3.99 1.20 -3.67
N HIS A 107 4.41 0.09 -3.10
CA HIS A 107 4.26 -1.23 -3.69
C HIS A 107 3.04 -1.93 -3.08
N GLU A 108 1.96 -2.02 -3.85
CA GLU A 108 0.75 -2.76 -3.52
C GLU A 108 0.94 -4.22 -3.93
N TYR A 109 0.87 -5.14 -2.97
CA TYR A 109 0.88 -6.58 -3.20
C TYR A 109 -0.50 -7.15 -2.95
N LYS A 110 -1.03 -7.90 -3.91
CA LYS A 110 -2.32 -8.58 -3.80
C LYS A 110 -2.17 -10.07 -4.15
N ALA A 111 -2.65 -10.95 -3.28
CA ALA A 111 -2.69 -12.39 -3.55
C ALA A 111 -3.65 -12.74 -4.71
N ALA A 112 -3.35 -13.80 -5.45
CA ALA A 112 -4.16 -14.29 -6.57
C ALA A 112 -5.44 -14.98 -6.07
N GLU A 113 -5.33 -15.75 -5.00
CA GLU A 113 -6.45 -16.40 -4.30
C GLU A 113 -6.56 -15.82 -2.89
N LEU A 114 -7.79 -15.48 -2.49
CA LEU A 114 -8.13 -15.14 -1.12
C LEU A 114 -8.98 -16.31 -0.61
N LEU A 115 -8.64 -16.88 0.55
CA LEU A 115 -9.53 -17.85 1.18
C LEU A 115 -10.91 -17.19 1.46
N PRO A 116 -12.00 -17.95 1.55
CA PRO A 116 -13.36 -17.41 1.67
C PRO A 116 -13.57 -16.44 2.86
N ASP A 117 -12.74 -16.57 3.88
CA ASP A 117 -12.69 -15.80 5.13
C ASP A 117 -11.57 -14.73 5.16
N GLN A 118 -10.69 -14.71 4.16
CA GLN A 118 -9.59 -13.75 4.07
C GLN A 118 -10.07 -12.46 3.38
N VAL A 119 -10.34 -11.44 4.19
CA VAL A 119 -10.52 -10.07 3.70
C VAL A 119 -9.22 -9.66 3.02
N GLY A 120 -9.27 -9.40 1.71
CA GLY A 120 -8.09 -9.23 0.87
C GLY A 120 -6.97 -8.43 1.51
N LEU A 121 -5.95 -9.13 2.01
CA LEU A 121 -4.78 -8.51 2.63
C LEU A 121 -3.98 -7.84 1.51
N LEU A 122 -3.94 -6.51 1.54
CA LEU A 122 -2.96 -5.76 0.79
C LEU A 122 -1.77 -5.53 1.71
N LEU A 123 -0.66 -6.17 1.38
CA LEU A 123 0.62 -5.75 1.91
C LEU A 123 1.05 -4.53 1.10
N PHE A 124 1.26 -3.43 1.80
CA PHE A 124 1.90 -2.27 1.22
C PHE A 124 3.33 -2.18 1.76
N ALA A 125 4.29 -2.12 0.85
CA ALA A 125 5.66 -1.75 1.16
C ALA A 125 5.93 -0.36 0.58
N TYR A 126 6.39 0.56 1.42
CA TYR A 126 6.69 1.94 1.04
C TYR A 126 8.18 2.06 0.92
N ALA A 127 8.65 2.77 -0.09
CA ALA A 127 10.04 3.19 -0.13
C ALA A 127 10.06 4.69 -0.37
N VAL A 128 10.72 5.43 0.51
CA VAL A 128 11.23 6.76 0.16
C VAL A 128 12.54 6.50 -0.57
N VAL A 129 12.63 6.91 -1.82
CA VAL A 129 13.91 6.98 -2.50
C VAL A 129 14.48 8.37 -2.23
N ASN A 130 15.49 8.47 -1.38
CA ASN A 130 16.20 9.72 -1.15
C ASN A 130 16.87 10.20 -2.44
N GLY A 131 16.76 11.51 -2.68
CA GLY A 131 17.48 12.24 -3.71
C GLY A 131 17.30 13.75 -3.56
N LEU A 132 18.03 14.32 -2.58
CA LEU A 132 18.34 15.74 -2.35
C LEU A 132 17.20 16.64 -1.82
N PHE A 133 17.30 17.01 -0.53
CA PHE A 133 16.98 18.35 -0.06
C PHE A 133 18.12 19.30 -0.43
#